data_AF-A0A382CJ47-F1
#
_entry.id   AF-A0A382CJ47-F1
#
_cell.length_a   1.000
_cell.length_b   1.000
_cell.length_c   1.000
_cell.angle_alpha   90.00
_cell.angle_beta   90.00
_cell.angle_gamma   90.00
#
_symmetry.space_group_name_H-M   'P 1'
#
loop_
_entity.id
_entity.type
_entity.pdbx_description
1 polymer ?
#
loop_
_entity_poly.entity_id
_entity_poly.type
_entity_poly.pdbx_seq_one_letter_code
_entity_poly.pdbx_strand_id
1 'polypeptide(L)' 'VINVGLRLFYQSLKEQKIESVHVNWVPKPKLDKDIEDILDKIDL' A
#
# COMPACT_ATOMS: atom_id res chain seq x y z
N VAL A 1 17.43 1.97 1.78
CA VAL A 1 16.42 1.46 0.81
C VAL A 1 15.01 1.63 1.36
N ILE A 2 14.06 2.09 0.54
CA ILE A 2 12.64 2.13 0.91
C ILE A 2 11.94 0.95 0.22
N ASN A 3 11.50 -0.04 0.99
CA ASN A 3 10.77 -1.19 0.46
C ASN A 3 9.27 -0.97 0.56
N VAL A 4 8.57 -1.00 -0.57
CA VAL A 4 7.12 -0.77 -0.63
C VAL A 4 6.40 -2.10 -0.92
N GLY A 5 5.36 -2.41 -0.13
CA GLY A 5 4.50 -3.57 -0.36
C GLY A 5 5.02 -4.85 0.28
N LEU A 6 5.76 -5.69 -0.46
CA LEU A 6 6.09 -7.04 0.00
C LEU A 6 7.12 -7.03 1.14
N ARG A 7 6.70 -7.49 2.32
CA ARG A 7 7.54 -7.61 3.52
C ARG A 7 8.71 -8.58 3.34
N LEU A 8 8.55 -9.61 2.52
CA LEU A 8 9.58 -10.62 2.25
C LEU A 8 10.90 -9.98 1.77
N PHE A 9 10.81 -9.04 0.83
CA PHE A 9 11.98 -8.34 0.31
C PHE A 9 12.67 -7.47 1.35
N TYR A 10 11.90 -6.81 2.22
CA TYR A 10 12.46 -6.08 3.35
C TYR A 10 13.23 -6.99 4.32
N GLN A 11 12.73 -8.20 4.58
CA GLN A 11 13.43 -9.17 5.44
C GLN A 11 14.76 -9.62 4.81
N SER A 12 14.76 -9.94 3.52
CA SER A 12 16.00 -10.29 2.81
C SER A 12 17.03 -9.14 2.81
N LEU A 13 16.58 -7.88 2.75
CA LEU A 13 17.47 -6.71 2.87
C LEU A 13 18.08 -6.58 4.28
N LYS A 14 17.30 -6.88 5.33
CA LYS A 14 17.79 -6.86 6.71
C LYS A 14 18.80 -7.97 7.00
N GLU A 15 18.59 -9.17 6.47
CA GLU A 15 19.54 -10.29 6.57
C GLU A 15 20.90 -9.96 5.95
N GLN A 16 20.89 -9.20 4.85
CA GLN A 16 22.08 -8.67 4.19
C GLN A 16 22.67 -7.43 4.88
N LYS A 17 22.13 -7.03 6.04
CA LYS A 17 22.55 -5.84 6.82
C LYS A 17 22.42 -4.52 6.04
N ILE A 18 21.49 -4.45 5.08
CA ILE A 18 21.22 -3.23 4.33
C ILE A 18 20.29 -2.31 5.13
N GLU A 19 20.68 -1.05 5.27
CA GLU A 19 19.84 -0.02 5.88
C GLU A 19 18.56 0.19 5.05
N SER A 20 17.42 -0.08 5.68
CA SER A 20 16.14 -0.10 4.98
C SER A 20 14.98 0.23 5.91
N VAL A 21 13.94 0.82 5.32
CA VAL A 21 12.64 1.11 5.92
C VAL A 21 11.55 0.44 5.07
N HIS A 22 10.53 -0.12 5.72
CA HIS A 22 9.41 -0.79 5.07
C HIS A 22 8.16 0.08 5.10
N VAL A 23 7.56 0.31 3.93
CA VAL A 23 6.26 0.95 3.78
C VAL A 23 5.25 -0.12 3.40
N ASN A 24 4.30 -0.38 4.30
CA ASN A 24 3.17 -1.25 4.04
C ASN A 24 2.12 -0.52 3.20
N TRP A 25 2.43 -0.35 1.92
CA TRP A 25 1.51 0.27 0.96
C TRP A 25 0.56 -0.77 0.40
N VAL A 26 -0.72 -0.41 0.38
CA VAL A 26 -1.77 -1.15 -0.31
C VAL A 26 -2.41 -0.23 -1.34
N PRO A 27 -2.78 -0.73 -2.53
CA PRO A 27 -3.55 0.08 -3.46
C PRO A 27 -4.86 0.50 -2.79
N LYS A 28 -5.35 1.69 -3.15
CA LYS A 28 -6.71 2.06 -2.76
C LYS A 28 -7.65 0.96 -3.23
N PRO A 29 -8.65 0.57 -2.42
CA PRO A 29 -9.69 -0.35 -2.89
C PRO A 29 -10.21 0.18 -4.22
N LYS A 30 -10.35 -0.69 -5.22
CA LYS A 30 -11.18 -0.32 -6.37
C LYS A 30 -12.58 -0.18 -5.80
N LEU A 31 -13.09 1.05 -5.71
CA LEU A 31 -14.51 1.18 -5.52
C LEU A 31 -15.16 0.68 -6.80
N ASP A 32 -16.12 -0.25 -6.64
CA ASP A 32 -17.03 -0.52 -7.75
C ASP A 32 -17.70 0.80 -8.12
N LYS A 33 -17.91 1.02 -9.42
CA LYS A 33 -18.48 2.28 -9.94
C LYS A 33 -19.77 2.66 -9.21
N ASP A 34 -20.58 1.67 -8.83
CA ASP A 34 -21.82 1.86 -8.07
C ASP A 34 -21.57 2.47 -6.68
N ILE A 35 -20.45 2.13 -6.04
CA ILE A 35 -20.04 2.69 -4.73
C ILE A 35 -19.50 4.10 -4.92
N GLU A 36 -18.70 4.37 -5.97
CA GLU A 36 -18.27 5.74 -6.31
C GLU A 36 -19.48 6.65 -6.56
N ASP A 37 -20.44 6.20 -7.37
CA ASP A 37 -21.65 6.93 -7.72
C ASP A 37 -22.57 7.19 -6.50
N ILE A 38 -22.53 6.34 -5.47
CA ILE A 38 -23.25 6.54 -4.20
C ILE A 38 -22.53 7.58 -3.34
N LEU A 39 -21.21 7.50 -3.24
CA LEU A 39 -20.41 8.44 -2.43
C LEU A 39 -20.45 9.86 -3.02
N ASP A 40 -20.38 9.99 -4.34
CA ASP A 40 -20.51 11.28 -5.04
C ASP A 40 -21.86 11.97 -4.77
N LYS A 41 -22.91 11.20 -4.44
CA LYS A 41 -24.24 11.74 -4.07
C LYS A 41 -24.36 12.10 -2.60
N ILE A 42 -23.44 11.61 -1.76
CA ILE A 42 -23.45 11.81 -0.31
C ILE A 42 -22.50 12.95 0.10
N ASP A 43 -21.56 13.35 -0.76
CA ASP A 43 -20.60 14.40 -0.40
C ASP A 43 -21.21 15.82 -0.31
N LEU A 44 -20.90 16.44 0.83
CA LEU A 44 -21.01 17.85 1.26
C LEU A 44 -20.12 18.80 0.43
#